data_AF-A0A975J0J5-F1
#
_entry.id   AF-A0A975J0J5-F1
#
_cell.length_a   1.000
_cell.length_b   1.000
_cell.length_c   1.000
_cell.angle_alpha   90.00
_cell.angle_beta   90.00
_cell.angle_gamma   90.00
#
_symmetry.space_group_name_H-M   'P 1'
#
loop_
_entity.id
_entity.type
_entity.pdbx_description
1 polymer ?
#
loop_
_entity_poly.entity_id
_entity_poly.type
_entity_poly.pdbx_seq_one_letter_code
_entity_poly.pdbx_strand_id
1 'polypeptide(L)'
;MKARFTISIAAALLLQAVPAGAQQVNGNMQLASSSASLSQSAPPKSGETAGLRARSLLFLIDSLPGEVYAHDPAAEKPVPGVAVHAKNYLNHEGDSFPATAKEIVFTRSADPTSAKAADQRIARAAVPANLKSAIFLFVPGSGRAGEDLARVMVIDDSARSFPAGSLKVMNFSPQPVRIQLENKDFDFKVGEMRNIEDPPVGANQTSGMRSFTFKDNQWQRIGAGIWPHPGTKRVLQIIFMNPATNQIEVRGVRDVTSV
;
A
#
# COMPACT_ATOMS: atom_id res chain seq x y z
N MET A 1 -14.92 32.09 41.67
CA MET A 1 -15.39 30.74 42.04
C MET A 1 -15.91 30.05 40.79
N LYS A 2 -15.18 29.08 40.24
CA LYS A 2 -15.55 28.39 38.99
C LYS A 2 -16.10 27.00 39.32
N ALA A 3 -17.37 26.80 39.01
CA ALA A 3 -18.11 25.56 39.24
C ALA A 3 -17.61 24.43 38.32
N ARG A 4 -17.43 23.24 38.89
CA ARG A 4 -17.12 22.00 38.18
C ARG A 4 -18.43 21.29 37.85
N PHE A 5 -18.71 21.10 36.58
CA PHE A 5 -19.77 20.19 36.10
C PHE A 5 -19.15 18.80 35.92
N THR A 6 -19.70 17.82 36.63
CA THR A 6 -19.38 16.40 36.46
C THR A 6 -20.58 15.75 35.79
N ILE A 7 -20.40 15.24 34.57
CA ILE A 7 -21.41 14.49 33.84
C ILE A 7 -20.99 13.01 33.91
N SER A 8 -21.74 12.21 34.68
CA SER A 8 -21.65 10.75 34.70
C SER A 8 -22.64 10.18 33.68
N ILE A 9 -22.13 9.55 32.63
CA ILE A 9 -22.93 8.76 31.68
C ILE A 9 -22.82 7.29 32.09
N ALA A 10 -23.90 6.74 32.65
CA ALA A 10 -24.07 5.32 32.86
C ALA A 10 -24.53 4.67 31.54
N ALA A 11 -23.69 3.82 30.95
CA ALA A 11 -24.06 3.00 29.80
C ALA A 11 -24.65 1.67 30.31
N ALA A 12 -25.94 1.49 30.08
CA ALA A 12 -26.66 0.26 30.38
C ALA A 12 -26.27 -0.84 29.39
N LEU A 13 -25.82 -1.97 29.93
CA LEU A 13 -25.47 -3.19 29.21
C LEU A 13 -26.77 -3.99 28.97
N LEU A 14 -27.28 -4.01 27.74
CA LEU A 14 -28.38 -4.89 27.35
C LEU A 14 -27.80 -6.15 26.69
N LEU A 15 -27.77 -7.25 27.44
CA LEU A 15 -27.57 -8.60 26.90
C LEU A 15 -28.86 -9.02 26.19
N GLN A 16 -28.80 -9.25 24.87
CA GLN A 16 -29.83 -10.02 24.16
C GLN A 16 -29.24 -11.35 23.72
N ALA A 17 -29.89 -12.43 24.17
CA ALA A 17 -29.58 -13.80 23.80
C ALA A 17 -30.09 -14.09 22.38
N VAL A 18 -29.23 -14.69 21.55
CA VAL A 18 -29.56 -15.17 20.21
C VAL A 18 -29.91 -16.67 20.31
N PRO A 19 -31.06 -17.13 19.78
CA PRO A 19 -31.36 -18.55 19.72
C PRO A 19 -30.59 -19.24 18.60
N ALA A 20 -30.04 -20.42 18.90
CA ALA A 20 -29.39 -21.32 17.97
C ALA A 20 -30.43 -21.97 17.04
N GLY A 21 -30.42 -21.58 15.77
CA GLY A 21 -31.16 -22.24 14.69
C GLY A 21 -30.18 -22.82 13.68
N ALA A 22 -29.97 -24.13 13.74
CA ALA A 22 -29.24 -24.88 12.72
C ALA A 22 -30.18 -25.17 11.54
N GLN A 23 -29.86 -24.66 10.36
CA GLN A 23 -30.44 -25.12 9.09
C GLN A 23 -29.34 -25.71 8.22
N GLN A 24 -29.43 -27.02 8.01
CA GLN A 24 -28.73 -27.75 6.96
C GLN A 24 -29.17 -27.23 5.59
N VAL A 25 -28.22 -26.75 4.78
CA VAL A 25 -28.42 -26.53 3.35
C VAL A 25 -27.70 -27.65 2.60
N ASN A 26 -28.51 -28.53 1.99
CA ASN A 26 -28.03 -29.57 1.08
C ASN A 26 -27.54 -28.96 -0.24
N GLY A 27 -26.43 -29.51 -0.72
CA GLY A 27 -25.72 -29.06 -1.92
C GLY A 27 -26.38 -29.42 -3.24
N ASN A 28 -26.05 -28.60 -4.25
CA ASN A 28 -25.77 -29.02 -5.62
C ASN A 28 -25.12 -27.82 -6.31
N MET A 29 -23.79 -27.74 -6.26
CA MET A 29 -23.03 -26.73 -6.99
C MET A 29 -22.52 -27.39 -8.29
N GLN A 30 -23.24 -27.10 -9.37
CA GLN A 30 -22.90 -27.46 -10.73
C GLN A 30 -21.72 -26.59 -11.15
N LEU A 31 -20.54 -27.19 -11.34
CA LEU A 31 -19.36 -26.50 -11.84
C LEU A 31 -19.56 -26.17 -13.32
N ALA A 32 -19.93 -24.93 -13.61
CA ALA A 32 -19.90 -24.39 -14.96
C ALA A 32 -18.46 -23.99 -15.32
N SER A 33 -17.87 -24.73 -16.25
CA SER A 33 -16.56 -24.46 -16.85
C SER A 33 -16.65 -23.23 -17.75
N SER A 34 -16.49 -22.03 -17.19
CA SER A 34 -16.33 -20.80 -17.98
C SER A 34 -14.87 -20.67 -18.44
N SER A 35 -14.63 -21.05 -19.69
CA SER A 35 -13.39 -20.84 -20.43
C SER A 35 -13.16 -19.33 -20.63
N ALA A 36 -12.47 -18.68 -19.71
CA ALA A 36 -12.01 -17.31 -19.90
C ALA A 36 -10.85 -17.32 -20.91
N SER A 37 -11.09 -16.79 -22.10
CA SER A 37 -10.06 -16.52 -23.10
C SER A 37 -9.06 -15.51 -22.54
N LEU A 38 -7.80 -15.93 -22.39
CA LEU A 38 -6.66 -15.06 -22.08
C LEU A 38 -6.50 -14.03 -23.19
N SER A 39 -6.98 -12.80 -22.97
CA SER A 39 -6.62 -11.65 -23.79
C SER A 39 -5.16 -11.31 -23.50
N GLN A 40 -4.25 -11.87 -24.30
CA GLN A 40 -2.86 -11.43 -24.34
C GLN A 40 -2.86 -9.96 -24.79
N SER A 41 -2.48 -9.06 -23.88
CA SER A 41 -2.20 -7.67 -24.22
C SER A 41 -1.10 -7.63 -25.28
N ALA A 42 -1.40 -7.02 -26.44
CA ALA A 42 -0.44 -6.87 -27.52
C ALA A 42 0.86 -6.19 -27.03
N PRO A 43 2.04 -6.56 -27.57
CA PRO A 43 3.29 -5.91 -27.22
C PRO A 43 3.22 -4.40 -27.55
N PRO A 44 3.86 -3.54 -26.74
CA PRO A 44 3.84 -2.09 -26.94
C PRO A 44 4.41 -1.75 -28.31
N LYS A 45 3.70 -0.89 -29.05
CA LYS A 45 4.13 -0.42 -30.37
C LYS A 45 5.44 0.37 -30.22
N SER A 46 6.48 -0.03 -30.96
CA SER A 46 7.77 0.66 -31.03
C SER A 46 7.56 2.12 -31.47
N GLY A 47 7.64 3.05 -30.52
CA GLY A 47 7.34 4.47 -30.72
C GLY A 47 6.80 5.16 -29.46
N GLU A 48 6.39 4.39 -28.44
CA GLU A 48 6.01 4.91 -27.13
C GLU A 48 7.23 5.56 -26.46
N THR A 49 7.16 6.88 -26.24
CA THR A 49 8.23 7.64 -25.59
C THR A 49 8.51 6.99 -24.23
N ALA A 50 9.77 6.62 -23.97
CA ALA A 50 10.16 5.88 -22.76
C ALA A 50 9.74 6.67 -21.51
N GLY A 51 8.57 6.34 -20.96
CA GLY A 51 7.95 6.99 -19.80
C GLY A 51 8.35 6.36 -18.47
N LEU A 52 7.96 6.98 -17.37
CA LEU A 52 7.92 6.33 -16.06
C LEU A 52 6.67 5.46 -16.02
N ARG A 53 6.82 4.15 -15.90
CA ARG A 53 5.69 3.27 -15.56
C ARG A 53 5.50 3.29 -14.06
N ALA A 54 4.29 3.51 -13.56
CA ALA A 54 4.05 3.39 -12.13
C ALA A 54 2.78 2.60 -11.79
N ARG A 55 2.83 1.91 -10.66
CA ARG A 55 1.69 1.22 -10.04
C ARG A 55 1.27 2.01 -8.82
N SER A 56 -0.02 2.25 -8.65
CA SER A 56 -0.53 3.08 -7.56
C SER A 56 -1.22 2.23 -6.49
N LEU A 57 -0.73 2.33 -5.26
CA LEU A 57 -1.18 1.52 -4.12
C LEU A 57 -1.74 2.43 -3.03
N LEU A 58 -2.98 2.17 -2.63
CA LEU A 58 -3.66 2.80 -1.49
C LEU A 58 -3.31 2.06 -0.20
N PHE A 59 -2.85 2.81 0.80
CA PHE A 59 -2.51 2.29 2.11
C PHE A 59 -3.20 3.08 3.20
N LEU A 60 -4.06 2.41 3.99
CA LEU A 60 -4.90 3.03 5.03
C LEU A 60 -5.86 4.11 4.52
N ILE A 61 -6.10 4.11 3.22
CA ILE A 61 -7.08 4.94 2.55
C ILE A 61 -8.02 3.95 1.85
N ASP A 62 -9.30 3.97 2.20
CA ASP A 62 -10.28 3.06 1.59
C ASP A 62 -10.51 3.41 0.12
N SER A 63 -10.55 4.70 -0.19
CA SER A 63 -10.65 5.24 -1.54
C SER A 63 -10.13 6.67 -1.60
N LEU A 64 -9.53 7.05 -2.73
CA LEU A 64 -9.29 8.46 -3.04
C LEU A 64 -10.60 9.14 -3.49
N PRO A 65 -10.73 10.45 -3.31
CA PRO A 65 -11.96 11.17 -3.66
C PRO A 65 -12.11 11.27 -5.18
N GLY A 66 -13.01 10.46 -5.75
CA GLY A 66 -13.31 10.47 -7.17
C GLY A 66 -12.17 9.93 -8.04
N GLU A 67 -12.17 10.33 -9.31
CA GLU A 67 -11.08 10.02 -10.23
C GLU A 67 -9.81 10.81 -9.87
N VAL A 68 -8.66 10.19 -10.08
CA VAL A 68 -7.36 10.76 -9.74
C VAL A 68 -6.57 10.97 -11.02
N TYR A 69 -5.98 12.14 -11.17
CA TYR A 69 -5.21 12.54 -12.33
C TYR A 69 -3.82 13.00 -11.91
N ALA A 70 -2.78 12.48 -12.55
CA ALA A 70 -1.39 12.86 -12.35
C ALA A 70 -0.93 13.87 -13.41
N HIS A 71 -0.23 14.89 -12.96
CA HIS A 71 0.29 15.98 -13.79
C HIS A 71 1.81 16.11 -13.61
N ASP A 72 2.52 16.42 -14.69
CA ASP A 72 3.89 16.94 -14.64
C ASP A 72 3.82 18.47 -14.61
N PRO A 73 4.04 19.12 -13.46
CA PRO A 73 3.94 20.58 -13.35
C PRO A 73 5.05 21.30 -14.12
N ALA A 74 6.11 20.59 -14.54
CA ALA A 74 7.23 21.12 -15.31
C ALA A 74 7.09 20.94 -16.83
N ALA A 75 5.97 20.37 -17.30
CA ALA A 75 5.73 20.21 -18.73
C ALA A 75 5.74 21.57 -19.46
N GLU A 76 6.47 21.66 -20.57
CA GLU A 76 6.59 22.90 -21.37
C GLU A 76 5.24 23.41 -21.90
N LYS A 77 4.31 22.49 -22.14
CA LYS A 77 2.95 22.77 -22.60
C LYS A 77 1.96 22.19 -21.61
N PRO A 78 0.81 22.84 -21.38
CA PRO A 78 -0.28 22.25 -20.62
C PRO A 78 -0.74 20.94 -21.29
N VAL A 79 -0.55 19.82 -20.62
CA VAL A 79 -1.01 18.49 -21.05
C VAL A 79 -2.06 18.01 -20.06
N PRO A 80 -3.22 17.49 -20.50
CA PRO A 80 -4.20 16.92 -19.61
C PRO A 80 -3.59 15.87 -18.68
N GLY A 81 -4.09 15.81 -17.45
CA GLY A 81 -3.63 14.85 -16.46
C GLY A 81 -3.88 13.40 -16.90
N VAL A 82 -2.97 12.51 -16.54
CA VAL A 82 -3.10 11.07 -16.79
C VAL A 82 -3.93 10.45 -15.67
N ALA A 83 -4.99 9.72 -16.02
CA ALA A 83 -5.80 9.00 -15.04
C ALA A 83 -4.96 7.95 -14.29
N VAL A 84 -5.13 7.88 -12.97
CA VAL A 84 -4.36 7.02 -12.07
C VAL A 84 -5.25 5.95 -11.45
N HIS A 85 -4.86 4.70 -11.63
CA HIS A 85 -5.59 3.56 -11.09
C HIS A 85 -4.98 3.11 -9.76
N ALA A 86 -5.33 3.80 -8.68
CA ALA A 86 -4.88 3.45 -7.33
C ALA A 86 -5.71 2.32 -6.72
N LYS A 87 -5.04 1.25 -6.28
CA LYS A 87 -5.67 0.00 -5.80
C LYS A 87 -5.18 -0.36 -4.41
N ASN A 88 -5.85 -1.26 -3.71
CA ASN A 88 -5.39 -1.80 -2.42
C ASN A 88 -4.53 -3.09 -2.55
N TYR A 89 -4.18 -3.47 -3.78
CA TYR A 89 -3.30 -4.58 -4.12
C TYR A 89 -2.32 -4.18 -5.24
N LEU A 90 -1.23 -4.93 -5.39
CA LEU A 90 -0.29 -4.77 -6.49
C LEU A 90 -0.54 -5.83 -7.54
N ASN A 91 -0.65 -5.44 -8.82
CA ASN A 91 -0.68 -6.36 -9.96
C ASN A 91 0.28 -5.88 -11.06
N HIS A 92 0.19 -6.46 -12.25
CA HIS A 92 1.03 -6.09 -13.40
C HIS A 92 0.56 -4.81 -14.11
N GLU A 93 -0.66 -4.33 -13.85
CA GLU A 93 -1.20 -3.13 -14.46
C GLU A 93 -0.54 -1.89 -13.85
N GLY A 94 -0.19 -0.93 -14.68
CA GLY A 94 0.39 0.34 -14.26
C GLY A 94 0.11 1.43 -15.28
N ASP A 95 0.16 2.66 -14.82
CA ASP A 95 -0.06 3.86 -15.62
C ASP A 95 1.29 4.37 -16.15
N SER A 96 1.29 5.00 -17.33
CA SER A 96 2.49 5.57 -17.96
C SER A 96 2.51 7.09 -17.81
N PHE A 97 3.61 7.60 -17.27
CA PHE A 97 3.84 9.04 -17.05
C PHE A 97 5.03 9.51 -17.90
N PRO A 98 5.12 10.81 -18.22
CA PRO A 98 6.30 11.37 -18.87
C PRO A 98 7.58 11.10 -18.04
N ALA A 99 8.64 10.55 -18.65
CA ALA A 99 9.84 10.11 -17.90
C ALA A 99 10.73 11.23 -17.35
N THR A 100 10.43 12.49 -17.69
CA THR A 100 11.22 13.65 -17.27
C THR A 100 10.66 14.34 -16.03
N ALA A 101 9.51 13.90 -15.53
CA ALA A 101 8.86 14.50 -14.37
C ALA A 101 9.75 14.34 -13.13
N LYS A 102 10.17 15.47 -12.55
CA LYS A 102 10.88 15.53 -11.25
C LYS A 102 9.90 15.53 -10.08
N GLU A 103 8.67 15.95 -10.34
CA GLU A 103 7.56 15.96 -9.42
C GLU A 103 6.32 15.49 -10.19
N ILE A 104 5.43 14.77 -9.51
CA ILE A 104 4.09 14.46 -10.00
C ILE A 104 3.09 15.04 -9.01
N VAL A 105 2.10 15.77 -9.54
CA VAL A 105 0.98 16.31 -8.77
C VAL A 105 -0.27 15.49 -9.07
N PHE A 106 -0.86 14.90 -8.03
CA PHE A 106 -2.11 14.16 -8.13
C PHE A 106 -3.28 15.07 -7.78
N THR A 107 -4.33 15.05 -8.58
CA THR A 107 -5.48 15.97 -8.49
C THR A 107 -6.80 15.25 -8.80
N ARG A 108 -7.93 15.93 -8.60
CA ARG A 108 -9.28 15.44 -8.91
C ARG A 108 -9.76 15.73 -10.33
N SER A 109 -8.94 16.37 -11.16
CA SER A 109 -9.34 16.83 -12.49
C SER A 109 -8.21 16.62 -13.51
N ALA A 110 -8.58 16.26 -14.74
CA ALA A 110 -7.66 16.19 -15.85
C ALA A 110 -7.17 17.57 -16.32
N ASP A 111 -7.81 18.66 -15.90
CA ASP A 111 -7.41 20.03 -16.27
C ASP A 111 -5.99 20.35 -15.73
N PRO A 112 -5.02 20.73 -16.59
CA PRO A 112 -3.65 21.06 -16.16
C PRO A 112 -3.58 22.18 -15.10
N THR A 113 -4.56 23.08 -15.06
CA THR A 113 -4.60 24.17 -14.07
C THR A 113 -4.86 23.65 -12.65
N SER A 114 -5.49 22.47 -12.52
CA SER A 114 -5.78 21.83 -11.23
C SER A 114 -4.51 21.47 -10.44
N ALA A 115 -3.37 21.24 -11.11
CA ALA A 115 -2.09 20.98 -10.45
C ALA A 115 -1.61 22.17 -9.58
N LYS A 116 -2.09 23.38 -9.88
CA LYS A 116 -1.77 24.61 -9.12
C LYS A 116 -2.86 24.98 -8.10
N ALA A 117 -4.04 24.38 -8.20
CA ALA A 117 -5.18 24.67 -7.33
C ALA A 117 -5.14 23.78 -6.07
N ALA A 118 -4.93 24.41 -4.91
CA ALA A 118 -4.73 23.68 -3.64
C ALA A 118 -5.94 22.83 -3.22
N ASP A 119 -7.16 23.26 -3.56
CA ASP A 119 -8.42 22.57 -3.30
C ASP A 119 -8.66 21.36 -4.22
N GLN A 120 -7.99 21.30 -5.36
CA GLN A 120 -8.04 20.19 -6.31
C GLN A 120 -6.93 19.16 -6.08
N ARG A 121 -5.91 19.51 -5.30
CA ARG A 121 -4.72 18.69 -5.11
C ARG A 121 -4.96 17.59 -4.08
N ILE A 122 -4.68 16.36 -4.49
CA ILE A 122 -4.76 15.17 -3.65
C ILE A 122 -3.42 14.92 -2.97
N ALA A 123 -2.32 14.95 -3.75
CA ALA A 123 -0.97 14.67 -3.25
C ALA A 123 0.09 15.23 -4.19
N ARG A 124 1.33 15.28 -3.70
CA ARG A 124 2.54 15.51 -4.49
C ARG A 124 3.57 14.42 -4.21
N ALA A 125 4.33 14.09 -5.24
CA ALA A 125 5.42 13.12 -5.14
C ALA A 125 6.66 13.66 -5.85
N ALA A 126 7.77 13.77 -5.11
CA ALA A 126 9.08 13.95 -5.73
C ALA A 126 9.50 12.62 -6.37
N VAL A 127 9.86 12.64 -7.65
CA VAL A 127 10.27 11.46 -8.41
C VAL A 127 11.79 11.46 -8.55
N PRO A 128 12.50 10.48 -7.97
CA PRO A 128 13.93 10.33 -8.18
C PRO A 128 14.29 10.26 -9.66
N ALA A 129 15.39 10.94 -10.04
CA ALA A 129 15.87 10.93 -11.41
C ALA A 129 16.17 9.50 -11.90
N ASN A 130 15.93 9.27 -13.19
CA ASN A 130 16.21 8.00 -13.89
C ASN A 130 15.34 6.80 -13.49
N LEU A 131 14.29 6.98 -12.66
CA LEU A 131 13.32 5.91 -12.45
C LEU A 131 12.59 5.57 -13.75
N LYS A 132 12.54 4.27 -14.05
CA LYS A 132 11.77 3.71 -15.18
C LYS A 132 10.50 2.99 -14.72
N SER A 133 10.52 2.49 -13.49
CA SER A 133 9.39 1.83 -12.85
C SER A 133 9.27 2.30 -11.41
N ALA A 134 8.07 2.63 -10.95
CA ALA A 134 7.81 3.01 -9.58
C ALA A 134 6.53 2.38 -9.01
N ILE A 135 6.45 2.29 -7.69
CA ILE A 135 5.19 2.14 -6.96
C ILE A 135 4.93 3.46 -6.25
N PHE A 136 3.78 4.07 -6.51
CA PHE A 136 3.26 5.21 -5.77
C PHE A 136 2.39 4.70 -4.62
N LEU A 137 2.95 4.70 -3.43
CA LEU A 137 2.25 4.33 -2.21
C LEU A 137 1.57 5.57 -1.63
N PHE A 138 0.25 5.66 -1.81
CA PHE A 138 -0.60 6.68 -1.21
C PHE A 138 -0.84 6.32 0.27
N VAL A 139 -0.48 7.25 1.15
CA VAL A 139 -0.71 7.15 2.59
C VAL A 139 -1.52 8.38 3.06
N PRO A 140 -2.20 8.31 4.21
CA PRO A 140 -2.97 9.43 4.70
C PRO A 140 -2.13 10.71 4.84
N GLY A 141 -2.73 11.84 4.46
CA GLY A 141 -2.21 13.17 4.75
C GLY A 141 -2.17 13.45 6.25
N SER A 142 -1.68 14.62 6.64
CA SER A 142 -1.63 15.01 8.06
C SER A 142 -3.01 15.36 8.64
N GLY A 143 -4.00 15.61 7.78
CA GLY A 143 -5.32 16.13 8.16
C GLY A 143 -5.33 17.62 8.51
N ARG A 144 -4.20 18.33 8.37
CA ARG A 144 -4.13 19.78 8.64
C ARG A 144 -4.73 20.57 7.48
N ALA A 145 -5.43 21.65 7.82
CA ALA A 145 -6.02 22.55 6.81
C ALA A 145 -4.95 23.13 5.89
N GLY A 146 -5.18 23.08 4.58
CA GLY A 146 -4.26 23.57 3.55
C GLY A 146 -3.12 22.60 3.18
N GLU A 147 -3.01 21.46 3.84
CA GLU A 147 -2.12 20.37 3.42
C GLU A 147 -2.84 19.41 2.46
N ASP A 148 -2.05 18.63 1.72
CA ASP A 148 -2.55 17.67 0.74
C ASP A 148 -3.32 16.53 1.45
N LEU A 149 -4.39 16.05 0.81
CA LEU A 149 -5.28 15.01 1.37
C LEU A 149 -4.54 13.69 1.63
N ALA A 150 -3.59 13.37 0.76
CA ALA A 150 -2.73 12.21 0.86
C ALA A 150 -1.26 12.63 0.68
N ARG A 151 -0.37 11.78 1.17
CA ARG A 151 1.06 11.83 0.84
C ARG A 151 1.38 10.64 -0.04
N VAL A 152 2.35 10.79 -0.92
CA VAL A 152 2.79 9.71 -1.80
C VAL A 152 4.25 9.41 -1.53
N MET A 153 4.54 8.13 -1.31
CA MET A 153 5.89 7.62 -1.26
C MET A 153 6.22 6.94 -2.59
N VAL A 154 7.36 7.32 -3.17
CA VAL A 154 7.85 6.73 -4.42
C VAL A 154 8.82 5.60 -4.07
N ILE A 155 8.47 4.39 -4.48
CA ILE A 155 9.28 3.19 -4.32
C ILE A 155 9.81 2.80 -5.69
N ASP A 156 11.12 2.59 -5.82
CA ASP A 156 11.72 2.05 -7.05
C ASP A 156 11.27 0.60 -7.24
N ASP A 157 10.58 0.35 -8.36
CA ASP A 157 9.97 -0.94 -8.72
C ASP A 157 10.82 -1.73 -9.72
N SER A 158 12.06 -1.30 -9.97
CA SER A 158 13.01 -2.04 -10.80
C SER A 158 13.40 -3.36 -10.14
N ALA A 159 13.70 -4.38 -10.96
CA ALA A 159 14.20 -5.67 -10.46
C ALA A 159 15.49 -5.55 -9.64
N ARG A 160 16.28 -4.49 -9.84
CA ARG A 160 17.48 -4.21 -9.06
C ARG A 160 17.15 -3.74 -7.64
N SER A 161 16.18 -2.84 -7.50
CA SER A 161 15.80 -2.28 -6.19
C SER A 161 14.79 -3.15 -5.46
N PHE A 162 13.94 -3.86 -6.19
CA PHE A 162 12.90 -4.75 -5.65
C PHE A 162 12.88 -6.07 -6.43
N PRO A 163 13.86 -6.97 -6.17
CA PRO A 163 14.01 -8.21 -6.92
C PRO A 163 12.84 -9.17 -6.68
N ALA A 164 12.60 -10.02 -7.67
CA ALA A 164 11.67 -11.14 -7.55
C ALA A 164 12.06 -12.02 -6.35
N GLY A 165 11.07 -12.51 -5.60
CA GLY A 165 11.30 -13.34 -4.43
C GLY A 165 11.73 -12.59 -3.17
N SER A 166 11.74 -11.26 -3.18
CA SER A 166 12.12 -10.45 -2.01
C SER A 166 10.93 -9.84 -1.28
N LEU A 167 11.18 -9.48 -0.01
CA LEU A 167 10.28 -8.64 0.79
C LEU A 167 10.90 -7.27 0.92
N LYS A 168 10.24 -6.23 0.42
CA LYS A 168 10.62 -4.86 0.74
C LYS A 168 9.89 -4.43 1.99
N VAL A 169 10.62 -4.31 3.08
CA VAL A 169 10.09 -3.92 4.39
C VAL A 169 10.29 -2.42 4.58
N MET A 170 9.26 -1.75 5.08
CA MET A 170 9.24 -0.32 5.36
C MET A 170 8.75 -0.09 6.79
N ASN A 171 9.64 0.39 7.67
CA ASN A 171 9.29 0.73 9.04
C ASN A 171 8.93 2.21 9.18
N PHE A 172 7.64 2.53 9.10
CA PHE A 172 7.10 3.86 9.38
C PHE A 172 6.60 4.03 10.82
N SER A 173 6.79 3.01 11.66
CA SER A 173 6.44 3.12 13.07
C SER A 173 7.46 4.00 13.81
N PRO A 174 7.08 4.62 14.95
CA PRO A 174 8.00 5.44 15.74
C PRO A 174 8.99 4.60 16.58
N GLN A 175 9.01 3.28 16.41
CA GLN A 175 9.84 2.36 17.19
C GLN A 175 10.66 1.44 16.29
N PRO A 176 11.81 0.93 16.76
CA PRO A 176 12.48 -0.18 16.09
C PRO A 176 11.57 -1.41 16.04
N VAL A 177 11.68 -2.17 14.96
CA VAL A 177 10.87 -3.38 14.74
C VAL A 177 11.75 -4.53 14.29
N ARG A 178 11.32 -5.74 14.64
CA ARG A 178 11.96 -7.00 14.24
C ARG A 178 10.95 -7.84 13.49
N ILE A 179 11.33 -8.31 12.32
CA ILE A 179 10.64 -9.41 11.64
C ILE A 179 11.50 -10.66 11.84
N GLN A 180 10.93 -11.67 12.46
CA GLN A 180 11.49 -13.01 12.51
C GLN A 180 10.84 -13.85 11.42
N LEU A 181 11.63 -14.39 10.51
CA LEU A 181 11.22 -15.40 9.53
C LEU A 181 11.87 -16.72 9.92
N GLU A 182 11.06 -17.74 10.20
CA GLU A 182 11.51 -18.98 10.81
C GLU A 182 12.32 -18.71 12.10
N ASN A 183 13.64 -18.93 12.05
CA ASN A 183 14.56 -18.72 13.17
C ASN A 183 15.55 -17.56 12.92
N LYS A 184 15.34 -16.75 11.87
CA LYS A 184 16.22 -15.63 11.51
C LYS A 184 15.54 -14.30 11.81
N ASP A 185 16.24 -13.48 12.56
CA ASP A 185 15.79 -12.13 12.91
C ASP A 185 16.29 -11.09 11.91
N PHE A 186 15.39 -10.19 11.54
CA PHE A 186 15.65 -9.03 10.70
C PHE A 186 15.19 -7.78 11.43
N ASP A 187 16.14 -6.99 11.88
CA ASP A 187 15.88 -5.74 12.60
C ASP A 187 15.81 -4.56 11.63
N PHE A 188 14.89 -3.64 11.92
CA PHE A 188 14.64 -2.43 11.15
C PHE A 188 14.55 -1.22 12.08
N LYS A 189 15.37 -0.21 11.82
CA LYS A 189 15.32 1.08 12.51
C LYS A 189 14.08 1.87 12.10
N VAL A 190 13.77 2.92 12.87
CA VAL A 190 12.72 3.88 12.51
C VAL A 190 13.06 4.52 11.16
N GLY A 191 12.11 4.49 10.22
CA GLY A 191 12.26 5.01 8.87
C GLY A 191 13.07 4.12 7.92
N GLU A 192 13.58 2.97 8.38
CA GLU A 192 14.35 2.08 7.51
C GLU A 192 13.47 1.41 6.46
N MET A 193 13.98 1.40 5.23
CA MET A 193 13.43 0.63 4.12
C MET A 193 14.53 -0.27 3.57
N ARG A 194 14.29 -1.59 3.55
CA ARG A 194 15.28 -2.57 3.08
C ARG A 194 14.61 -3.83 2.56
N ASN A 195 15.27 -4.50 1.62
CA ASN A 195 14.87 -5.82 1.17
C ASN A 195 15.35 -6.90 2.15
N ILE A 196 14.48 -7.87 2.41
CA ILE A 196 14.89 -9.21 2.80
C ILE A 196 14.93 -10.03 1.51
N GLU A 197 16.14 -10.33 1.08
CA GLU A 197 16.43 -11.21 -0.05
C GLU A 197 16.72 -12.61 0.49
N ASP A 198 16.34 -13.64 -0.27
CA ASP A 198 16.44 -15.05 0.10
C ASP A 198 15.93 -15.35 1.52
N PRO A 199 14.64 -15.06 1.80
CA PRO A 199 14.06 -15.30 3.12
C PRO A 199 14.11 -16.79 3.47
N PRO A 200 14.42 -17.15 4.74
CA PRO A 200 14.39 -18.55 5.16
C PRO A 200 12.96 -19.09 5.08
N VAL A 201 12.81 -20.30 4.57
CA VAL A 201 11.51 -20.96 4.39
C VAL A 201 11.51 -22.36 4.98
N GLY A 202 10.36 -22.75 5.51
CA GLY A 202 10.12 -24.11 5.97
C GLY A 202 9.87 -25.08 4.81
N ALA A 203 9.69 -26.36 5.16
CA ALA A 203 9.53 -27.47 4.21
C ALA A 203 8.39 -27.28 3.18
N ASN A 204 7.36 -26.52 3.54
CA ASN A 204 6.19 -26.29 2.69
C ASN A 204 6.32 -25.04 1.79
N GLN A 205 7.51 -24.49 1.61
CA GLN A 205 7.72 -23.22 0.90
C GLN A 205 6.87 -22.10 1.52
N THR A 206 6.87 -22.03 2.84
CA THR A 206 6.26 -20.97 3.63
C THR A 206 7.17 -20.63 4.79
N SER A 207 7.22 -19.36 5.19
CA SER A 207 7.89 -18.91 6.41
C SER A 207 6.87 -18.66 7.52
N GLY A 208 7.09 -19.22 8.70
CA GLY A 208 6.52 -18.69 9.92
C GLY A 208 7.06 -17.27 10.14
N MET A 209 6.17 -16.28 10.17
CA MET A 209 6.53 -14.88 10.40
C MET A 209 6.06 -14.45 11.78
N ARG A 210 6.96 -13.84 12.56
CA ARG A 210 6.62 -13.10 13.77
C ARG A 210 7.14 -11.68 13.65
N SER A 211 6.38 -10.73 14.13
CA SER A 211 6.78 -9.32 14.15
C SER A 211 6.79 -8.81 15.56
N PHE A 212 7.80 -8.03 15.91
CA PHE A 212 8.01 -7.46 17.22
C PHE A 212 8.30 -5.96 17.11
N THR A 213 7.96 -5.22 18.16
CA THR A 213 8.39 -3.84 18.36
C THR A 213 9.24 -3.74 19.62
N PHE A 214 10.21 -2.82 19.62
CA PHE A 214 11.05 -2.58 20.78
C PHE A 214 10.45 -1.46 21.63
N LYS A 215 9.87 -1.84 22.78
CA LYS A 215 9.20 -0.94 23.72
C LYS A 215 9.57 -1.32 25.15
N ASP A 216 9.78 -0.32 26.01
CA ASP A 216 10.12 -0.52 27.43
C ASP A 216 11.34 -1.44 27.62
N ASN A 217 12.35 -1.26 26.74
CA ASN A 217 13.60 -2.04 26.69
C ASN A 217 13.40 -3.54 26.43
N GLN A 218 12.28 -3.95 25.83
CA GLN A 218 11.95 -5.33 25.52
C GLN A 218 11.31 -5.47 24.14
N TRP A 219 11.49 -6.65 23.53
CA TRP A 219 10.79 -7.01 22.29
C TRP A 219 9.39 -7.52 22.61
N GLN A 220 8.37 -6.80 22.14
CA GLN A 220 6.97 -7.15 22.32
C GLN A 220 6.39 -7.61 20.97
N ARG A 221 5.73 -8.77 20.95
CA ARG A 221 5.14 -9.31 19.72
C ARG A 221 3.93 -8.47 19.31
N ILE A 222 3.95 -7.97 18.08
CA ILE A 222 2.86 -7.18 17.45
C ILE A 222 2.09 -7.96 16.39
N GLY A 223 2.64 -9.09 15.92
CA GLY A 223 1.97 -9.92 14.93
C GLY A 223 2.62 -11.29 14.78
N ALA A 224 1.82 -12.23 14.29
CA ALA A 224 2.30 -13.53 13.85
C ALA A 224 1.44 -14.01 12.68
N GLY A 225 2.02 -14.76 11.76
CA GLY A 225 1.30 -15.33 10.63
C GLY A 225 2.16 -16.27 9.82
N ILE A 226 1.54 -16.85 8.80
CA ILE A 226 2.25 -17.62 7.79
C ILE A 226 2.46 -16.71 6.59
N TRP A 227 3.69 -16.68 6.13
CA TRP A 227 4.06 -15.95 4.95
C TRP A 227 4.40 -16.96 3.85
N PRO A 228 3.69 -16.97 2.71
CA PRO A 228 4.04 -17.88 1.63
C PRO A 228 5.42 -17.50 1.09
N HIS A 229 6.24 -18.50 0.76
CA HIS A 229 7.47 -18.25 0.00
C HIS A 229 7.07 -17.43 -1.23
N PRO A 230 7.72 -16.30 -1.48
CA PRO A 230 7.29 -15.37 -2.51
C PRO A 230 7.46 -16.04 -3.88
N GLY A 231 8.39 -16.97 -4.00
CA GLY A 231 8.75 -17.61 -5.26
C GLY A 231 9.37 -16.54 -6.12
N THR A 232 8.70 -16.22 -7.22
CA THR A 232 9.03 -15.06 -8.06
C THR A 232 8.24 -13.80 -7.70
N LYS A 233 7.26 -13.88 -6.78
CA LYS A 233 6.44 -12.75 -6.37
C LYS A 233 7.25 -11.78 -5.50
N ARG A 234 6.71 -10.58 -5.33
CA ARG A 234 7.29 -9.53 -4.53
C ARG A 234 6.28 -9.12 -3.46
N VAL A 235 6.76 -8.77 -2.27
CA VAL A 235 5.87 -8.36 -1.18
C VAL A 235 6.35 -7.06 -0.57
N LEU A 236 5.47 -6.07 -0.50
CA LEU A 236 5.67 -4.88 0.33
C LEU A 236 5.18 -5.21 1.75
N GLN A 237 6.05 -5.03 2.73
CA GLN A 237 5.71 -5.19 4.14
C GLN A 237 5.79 -3.83 4.82
N ILE A 238 4.63 -3.29 5.20
CA ILE A 238 4.52 -1.94 5.74
C ILE A 238 4.22 -2.03 7.22
N ILE A 239 5.05 -1.40 8.03
CA ILE A 239 4.92 -1.39 9.49
C ILE A 239 4.67 0.04 9.92
N PHE A 240 3.61 0.29 10.68
CA PHE A 240 3.12 1.64 10.94
C PHE A 240 2.39 1.71 12.27
N MET A 241 2.27 2.90 12.84
CA MET A 241 1.35 3.16 13.96
C MET A 241 -0.04 3.38 13.38
N ASN A 242 -1.01 2.51 13.69
CA ASN A 242 -2.38 2.72 13.30
C ASN A 242 -2.99 3.86 14.16
N PRO A 243 -3.44 4.97 13.55
CA PRO A 243 -3.95 6.11 14.30
C PRO A 243 -5.26 5.83 15.04
N ALA A 244 -6.05 4.83 14.60
CA ALA A 244 -7.32 4.47 15.24
C ALA A 244 -7.11 3.61 16.50
N THR A 245 -6.18 2.64 16.45
CA THR A 245 -5.91 1.72 17.56
C THR A 245 -4.76 2.18 18.46
N ASN A 246 -3.93 3.12 17.98
CA ASN A 246 -2.67 3.52 18.59
C ASN A 246 -1.73 2.33 18.86
N GLN A 247 -1.77 1.35 17.96
CA GLN A 247 -0.91 0.16 17.99
C GLN A 247 -0.04 0.10 16.73
N ILE A 248 1.15 -0.47 16.88
CA ILE A 248 2.00 -0.77 15.73
C ILE A 248 1.45 -2.00 15.03
N GLU A 249 1.09 -1.84 13.77
CA GLU A 249 0.51 -2.88 12.93
C GLU A 249 1.42 -3.19 11.75
N VAL A 250 1.23 -4.39 11.20
CA VAL A 250 2.05 -4.94 10.12
C VAL A 250 1.11 -5.35 9.00
N ARG A 251 1.23 -4.70 7.84
CA ARG A 251 0.38 -4.96 6.67
C ARG A 251 1.22 -5.34 5.46
N GLY A 252 0.98 -6.55 4.96
CA GLY A 252 1.63 -7.07 3.77
C GLY A 252 0.77 -6.83 2.53
N VAL A 253 1.38 -6.35 1.45
CA VAL A 253 0.77 -6.24 0.12
C VAL A 253 1.55 -7.14 -0.82
N ARG A 254 0.90 -8.20 -1.29
CA ARG A 254 1.51 -9.17 -2.21
C ARG A 254 1.28 -8.72 -3.64
N ASP A 255 2.30 -8.85 -4.48
CA ASP A 255 2.17 -8.73 -5.93
C ASP A 255 1.35 -9.92 -6.44
N VAL A 256 0.13 -9.66 -6.91
CA VAL A 256 -0.73 -10.65 -7.55
C VAL A 256 -0.40 -10.69 -9.03
N THR A 257 0.47 -11.61 -9.40
CA THR A 257 0.55 -12.08 -10.78
C THR A 257 -0.61 -13.04 -11.03
N SER A 258 -1.39 -12.78 -12.08
CA SER A 258 -2.24 -13.82 -12.69
C SER A 258 -1.31 -14.92 -13.14
N VAL A 259 -1.48 -16.12 -12.58
CA VAL A 259 -0.87 -17.35 -13.10
C VAL A 259 -1.53 -17.68 -14.42
#